data_AF-A0A645HN18-F1
#
_entry.id   AF-A0A645HN18-F1
#
_cell.length_a   1.000
_cell.length_b   1.000
_cell.length_c   1.000
_cell.angle_alpha   90.00
_cell.angle_beta   90.00
_cell.angle_gamma   90.00
#
_symmetry.space_group_name_H-M   'P 1'
#
loop_
_entity.id
_entity.type
_entity.pdbx_description
1 polymer ?
#
loop_
_entity_poly.entity_id
_entity_poly.type
_entity_poly.pdbx_seq_one_letter_code
_entity_poly.pdbx_strand_id
1 'polypeptide(L)'
;MVAAALAVVIFSNTEYGHATANKIREIFVTNKTITQSLEGMDEESDVSLKEGSSKYIIYIDEERYTMVSENGKDKIYSKIKSENLPEVYMEIDQVKGKSPKIVASEIERTLKDKYPSVENNGEVTDPIEGILISAYSGSNWNDTVIKYYFVDNKEGGTFIIKEQYFLEAAEGHGARFYNMIKQFKIVEE
;
A
#
# COMPACT_ATOMS: atom_id res chain seq x y z
N MET A 1 -38.60 -4.43 21.02
CA MET A 1 -37.19 -4.67 20.68
C MET A 1 -36.71 -3.48 19.88
N VAL A 2 -35.80 -2.68 20.43
CA VAL A 2 -35.29 -1.46 19.80
C VAL A 2 -34.16 -1.88 18.85
N ALA A 3 -34.39 -1.75 17.54
CA ALA A 3 -33.36 -1.96 16.54
C ALA A 3 -32.41 -0.75 16.57
N ALA A 4 -31.21 -0.94 17.12
CA ALA A 4 -30.12 0.02 16.99
C ALA A 4 -29.61 -0.04 15.55
N ALA A 5 -30.05 0.91 14.73
CA ALA A 5 -29.42 1.16 13.44
C ALA A 5 -28.03 1.73 13.70
N LEU A 6 -27.01 0.94 13.37
CA LEU A 6 -25.61 1.37 13.41
C LEU A 6 -25.44 2.45 12.33
N ALA A 7 -25.50 3.71 12.74
CA ALA A 7 -25.18 4.83 11.87
C ALA A 7 -23.67 4.81 11.60
N VAL A 8 -23.27 4.32 10.43
CA VAL A 8 -21.90 4.48 9.93
C VAL A 8 -21.77 5.94 9.53
N VAL A 9 -21.14 6.74 10.39
CA VAL A 9 -20.76 8.12 10.07
C VAL A 9 -19.52 8.05 9.18
N ILE A 10 -19.72 8.22 7.87
CA ILE A 10 -18.63 8.38 6.91
C ILE A 10 -18.19 9.84 6.99
N PHE A 11 -17.06 10.12 7.65
CA PHE A 11 -16.39 11.40 7.55
C PHE A 11 -15.58 11.44 6.24
N SER A 12 -16.18 11.91 5.16
CA SER A 12 -15.46 12.23 3.92
C SER A 12 -15.01 13.69 3.94
N ASN A 13 -13.80 13.93 4.46
CA ASN A 13 -13.08 15.20 4.32
C ASN A 13 -11.82 14.99 3.47
N THR A 14 -12.00 14.57 2.22
CA THR A 14 -10.98 14.72 1.19
C THR A 14 -11.61 15.55 0.07
N GLU A 15 -10.85 16.47 -0.52
CA GLU A 15 -11.32 17.37 -1.60
C GLU A 15 -11.77 16.61 -2.88
N TYR A 16 -11.63 15.27 -2.90
CA TYR A 16 -12.25 14.33 -3.84
C TYR A 16 -13.73 14.13 -3.53
N GLY A 17 -14.57 14.96 -4.14
CA GLY A 17 -16.01 15.00 -3.88
C GLY A 17 -16.82 13.74 -4.25
N HIS A 18 -18.09 13.73 -3.80
CA HIS A 18 -19.08 12.68 -4.04
C HIS A 18 -19.23 12.23 -5.50
N ALA A 19 -18.96 13.12 -6.47
CA ALA A 19 -19.08 12.79 -7.90
C ALA A 19 -18.00 11.78 -8.37
N THR A 20 -16.76 11.94 -7.91
CA THR A 20 -15.67 11.01 -8.22
C THR A 20 -15.92 9.64 -7.60
N ALA A 21 -16.41 9.60 -6.36
CA ALA A 21 -16.76 8.35 -5.68
C ALA A 21 -17.88 7.57 -6.41
N ASN A 22 -18.90 8.26 -6.94
CA ASN A 22 -19.95 7.61 -7.72
C ASN A 22 -19.41 7.02 -9.03
N LYS A 23 -18.58 7.78 -9.76
CA LYS A 23 -17.95 7.32 -11.00
C LYS A 23 -17.01 6.12 -10.77
N ILE A 24 -16.26 6.11 -9.67
CA ILE A 24 -15.43 4.97 -9.27
C ILE A 24 -16.30 3.71 -9.10
N ARG A 25 -17.44 3.81 -8.43
CA ARG A 25 -18.34 2.66 -8.21
C ARG A 25 -19.06 2.17 -9.46
N GLU A 26 -19.24 3.03 -10.45
CA GLU A 26 -19.78 2.63 -11.76
C GLU A 26 -18.76 1.85 -12.60
N ILE A 27 -17.47 2.18 -12.47
CA ILE A 27 -16.39 1.61 -13.30
C ILE A 27 -15.75 0.39 -12.65
N PHE A 28 -15.61 0.38 -11.32
CA PHE A 28 -14.90 -0.64 -10.58
C PHE A 28 -15.84 -1.51 -9.77
N VAL A 29 -15.58 -2.82 -9.82
CA VAL A 29 -16.33 -3.80 -9.02
C VAL A 29 -15.96 -3.60 -7.55
N THR A 30 -16.94 -3.32 -6.69
CA THR A 30 -16.68 -3.03 -5.27
C THR A 30 -16.03 -4.21 -4.53
N ASN A 31 -16.44 -5.45 -4.82
CA ASN A 31 -15.90 -6.65 -4.20
C ASN A 31 -15.65 -7.70 -5.27
N LYS A 32 -14.50 -8.37 -5.21
CA LYS A 32 -14.16 -9.45 -6.14
C LYS A 32 -13.27 -10.47 -5.47
N THR A 33 -13.31 -11.70 -5.96
CA THR A 33 -12.34 -12.73 -5.62
C THR A 33 -11.17 -12.64 -6.59
N ILE A 34 -9.94 -12.70 -6.08
CA ILE A 34 -8.73 -12.79 -6.89
C ILE A 34 -7.92 -14.02 -6.50
N THR A 35 -7.23 -14.59 -7.48
CA THR A 35 -6.23 -15.63 -7.25
C THR A 35 -4.87 -14.97 -7.03
N GLN A 36 -4.22 -15.30 -5.92
CA GLN A 36 -2.90 -14.81 -5.54
C GLN A 36 -1.96 -15.99 -5.32
N SER A 37 -0.73 -15.89 -5.82
CA SER A 37 0.31 -16.87 -5.50
C SER A 37 0.99 -16.48 -4.18
N LEU A 38 0.93 -17.37 -3.19
CA LEU A 38 1.44 -17.22 -1.83
C LEU A 38 2.18 -18.50 -1.45
N GLU A 39 3.43 -18.40 -0.97
CA GLU A 39 4.24 -19.57 -0.55
C GLU A 39 4.35 -20.67 -1.64
N GLY A 40 4.26 -20.29 -2.92
CA GLY A 40 4.30 -21.23 -4.06
C GLY A 40 2.98 -21.96 -4.35
N MET A 41 1.89 -21.57 -3.71
CA MET A 41 0.54 -22.09 -3.92
C MET A 41 -0.41 -20.96 -4.34
N ASP A 42 -1.42 -21.29 -5.15
CA ASP A 42 -2.48 -20.33 -5.50
C ASP A 42 -3.57 -20.35 -4.43
N GLU A 43 -3.90 -19.18 -3.89
CA GLU A 43 -5.00 -18.96 -2.95
C GLU A 43 -6.04 -18.01 -3.55
N GLU A 44 -7.32 -18.27 -3.30
CA GLU A 44 -8.38 -17.30 -3.55
C GLU A 44 -8.52 -16.34 -2.36
N SER A 45 -8.68 -15.06 -2.65
CA SER A 45 -8.87 -14.02 -1.64
C SER A 45 -9.98 -13.06 -2.08
N ASP A 46 -10.93 -12.82 -1.18
CA ASP A 46 -11.97 -11.82 -1.37
C ASP A 46 -11.43 -10.44 -0.99
N VAL A 47 -11.43 -9.54 -1.96
CA VAL A 47 -10.89 -8.19 -1.81
C VAL A 47 -11.95 -7.13 -2.09
N SER A 48 -11.90 -6.07 -1.30
CA SER A 48 -12.81 -4.93 -1.37
C SER A 48 -12.08 -3.70 -1.88
N LEU A 49 -12.73 -2.95 -2.76
CA LEU A 49 -12.25 -1.69 -3.31
C LEU A 49 -12.19 -0.63 -2.21
N LYS A 50 -11.04 0.04 -2.11
CA LYS A 50 -10.81 1.22 -1.26
C LYS A 50 -10.39 2.41 -2.10
N GLU A 51 -11.01 3.54 -1.81
CA GLU A 51 -10.62 4.84 -2.31
C GLU A 51 -9.51 5.40 -1.41
N GLY A 52 -8.40 5.81 -2.01
CA GLY A 52 -7.29 6.46 -1.31
C GLY A 52 -7.65 7.84 -0.78
N SER A 53 -6.86 8.37 0.15
CA SER A 53 -6.91 9.78 0.55
C SER A 53 -6.47 10.74 -0.57
N SER A 54 -5.83 10.20 -1.61
CA SER A 54 -5.40 10.87 -2.85
C SER A 54 -6.03 10.21 -4.09
N LYS A 55 -5.69 10.66 -5.31
CA LYS A 55 -6.21 10.14 -6.61
C LYS A 55 -5.82 8.67 -6.91
N TYR A 56 -6.21 7.72 -6.09
CA TYR A 56 -6.02 6.31 -6.41
C TYR A 56 -7.11 5.42 -5.79
N ILE A 57 -7.19 4.20 -6.31
CA ILE A 57 -7.90 3.08 -5.69
C ILE A 57 -6.95 1.91 -5.46
N ILE A 58 -7.31 1.05 -4.50
CA ILE A 58 -6.62 -0.21 -4.23
C ILE A 58 -7.64 -1.25 -3.77
N TYR A 59 -7.33 -2.53 -3.93
CA TYR A 59 -8.15 -3.62 -3.39
C TYR A 59 -7.46 -4.24 -2.18
N ILE A 60 -8.20 -4.42 -1.09
CA ILE A 60 -7.68 -4.91 0.19
C ILE A 60 -8.51 -6.11 0.65
N ASP A 61 -7.83 -7.15 1.11
CA ASP A 61 -8.44 -8.23 1.91
C ASP A 61 -8.79 -7.65 3.29
N GLU A 62 -10.06 -7.30 3.48
CA GLU A 62 -10.56 -6.71 4.72
C GLU A 62 -10.67 -7.71 5.86
N GLU A 63 -10.52 -9.02 5.64
CA GLU A 63 -10.41 -9.96 6.76
C GLU A 63 -9.05 -9.81 7.46
N ARG A 64 -8.00 -9.53 6.69
CA ARG A 64 -6.61 -9.48 7.18
C ARG A 64 -6.13 -8.07 7.49
N TYR A 65 -6.60 -7.09 6.75
CA TYR A 65 -6.07 -5.73 6.83
C TYR A 65 -7.18 -4.71 7.05
N THR A 66 -6.76 -3.54 7.51
CA THR A 66 -7.62 -2.37 7.59
C THR A 66 -6.81 -1.14 7.20
N MET A 67 -7.49 -0.19 6.56
CA MET A 67 -6.90 1.04 6.05
C MET A 67 -7.38 2.20 6.91
N VAL A 68 -6.44 3.02 7.36
CA VAL A 68 -6.71 4.28 8.06
C VAL A 68 -6.05 5.41 7.29
N SER A 69 -6.82 6.47 7.04
CA SER A 69 -6.38 7.67 6.35
C SER A 69 -6.18 8.79 7.36
N GLU A 70 -4.98 9.36 7.42
CA GLU A 70 -4.65 10.47 8.30
C GLU A 70 -3.65 11.42 7.62
N ASN A 71 -3.94 12.73 7.64
CA ASN A 71 -3.07 13.77 7.09
C ASN A 71 -2.66 13.55 5.61
N GLY A 72 -3.58 13.02 4.79
CA GLY A 72 -3.32 12.75 3.36
C GLY A 72 -2.43 11.53 3.10
N LYS A 73 -2.22 10.70 4.12
CA LYS A 73 -1.53 9.41 4.02
C LYS A 73 -2.49 8.29 4.36
N ASP A 74 -2.28 7.16 3.72
CA ASP A 74 -3.07 5.96 3.95
C ASP A 74 -2.19 4.85 4.49
N LYS A 75 -2.54 4.30 5.66
CA LYS A 75 -1.83 3.18 6.27
C LYS A 75 -2.72 1.96 6.32
N ILE A 76 -2.29 0.90 5.65
CA ILE A 76 -2.92 -0.41 5.59
C ILE A 76 -2.15 -1.33 6.54
N TYR A 77 -2.71 -1.63 7.71
CA TYR A 77 -2.05 -2.46 8.73
C TYR A 77 -2.71 -3.83 8.87
N SER A 78 -1.90 -4.82 9.23
CA SER A 78 -2.41 -6.14 9.62
C SER A 78 -3.32 -6.01 10.85
N LYS A 79 -4.50 -6.63 10.81
CA LYS A 79 -5.40 -6.73 11.96
C LYS A 79 -4.84 -7.62 13.06
N ILE A 80 -4.05 -8.63 12.66
CA ILE A 80 -3.33 -9.49 13.60
C ILE A 80 -2.00 -8.81 13.92
N LYS A 81 -1.83 -8.44 15.20
CA LYS A 81 -0.57 -7.90 15.70
C LYS A 81 0.26 -9.03 16.28
N SER A 82 1.52 -9.09 15.86
CA SER A 82 2.49 -9.98 16.47
C SER A 82 3.18 -9.27 17.63
N GLU A 83 3.15 -9.88 18.81
CA GLU A 83 3.91 -9.37 19.95
C GLU A 83 5.41 -9.53 19.71
N ASN A 84 6.20 -8.50 20.01
CA ASN A 84 7.66 -8.49 19.88
C ASN A 84 8.23 -8.69 18.46
N LEU A 85 7.41 -8.56 17.42
CA LEU A 85 7.88 -8.54 16.03
C LEU A 85 7.71 -7.15 15.41
N PRO A 86 8.50 -6.81 14.38
CA PRO A 86 8.30 -5.60 13.61
C PRO A 86 6.86 -5.46 13.11
N GLU A 87 6.36 -4.22 13.08
CA GLU A 87 5.03 -3.93 12.55
C GLU A 87 4.93 -4.33 11.07
N VAL A 88 3.77 -4.87 10.71
CA VAL A 88 3.41 -5.25 9.33
C VAL A 88 2.39 -4.26 8.79
N TYR A 89 2.80 -3.46 7.82
CA TYR A 89 1.93 -2.50 7.14
C TYR A 89 2.42 -2.11 5.75
N MET A 90 1.49 -1.56 4.96
CA MET A 90 1.77 -0.75 3.79
C MET A 90 1.33 0.70 4.08
N GLU A 91 2.12 1.68 3.67
CA GLU A 91 1.80 3.11 3.77
C GLU A 91 1.90 3.72 2.38
N ILE A 92 0.91 4.53 2.01
CA ILE A 92 0.85 5.24 0.75
C ILE A 92 0.80 6.73 1.06
N ASP A 93 1.77 7.45 0.51
CA ASP A 93 1.93 8.91 0.65
C ASP A 93 2.13 9.53 -0.74
N GLN A 94 2.02 10.85 -0.84
CA GLN A 94 2.21 11.58 -2.08
C GLN A 94 3.08 12.83 -1.88
N VAL A 95 4.10 12.98 -2.74
CA VAL A 95 4.93 14.18 -2.83
C VAL A 95 4.64 14.90 -4.13
N LYS A 96 4.14 16.14 -4.04
CA LYS A 96 3.85 16.99 -5.20
C LYS A 96 5.13 17.69 -5.70
N GLY A 97 5.22 17.92 -7.01
CA GLY A 97 6.28 18.73 -7.62
C GLY A 97 7.67 18.08 -7.64
N LYS A 98 7.78 16.79 -7.28
CA LYS A 98 9.02 16.02 -7.38
C LYS A 98 8.76 14.73 -8.16
N SER A 99 9.64 14.42 -9.10
CA SER A 99 9.59 13.18 -9.87
C SER A 99 10.04 11.97 -9.04
N PRO A 100 9.63 10.74 -9.42
CA PRO A 100 10.01 9.54 -8.70
C PRO A 100 11.52 9.39 -8.49
N LYS A 101 12.32 9.77 -9.49
CA LYS A 101 13.79 9.70 -9.42
C LYS A 101 14.38 10.62 -8.35
N ILE A 102 13.84 11.83 -8.18
CA ILE A 102 14.29 12.78 -7.16
C ILE A 102 13.95 12.23 -5.77
N VAL A 103 12.68 11.82 -5.58
CA VAL A 103 12.20 11.30 -4.29
C VAL A 103 12.94 10.01 -3.91
N ALA A 104 13.14 9.08 -4.85
CA ALA A 104 13.88 7.85 -4.65
C ALA A 104 15.32 8.14 -4.18
N SER A 105 16.01 9.10 -4.81
CA SER A 105 17.39 9.46 -4.43
C SER A 105 17.47 10.09 -3.03
N GLU A 106 16.47 10.86 -2.62
CA GLU A 106 16.38 11.46 -1.27
C GLU A 106 16.13 10.40 -0.20
N ILE A 107 15.19 9.46 -0.47
CA ILE A 107 14.88 8.37 0.46
C ILE A 107 16.04 7.36 0.53
N GLU A 108 16.67 7.00 -0.58
CA GLU A 108 17.82 6.08 -0.60
C GLU A 108 18.93 6.55 0.34
N ARG A 109 19.24 7.84 0.32
CA ARG A 109 20.24 8.44 1.21
C ARG A 109 19.86 8.28 2.68
N THR A 110 18.60 8.58 3.00
CA THR A 110 18.06 8.42 4.36
C THR A 110 18.08 6.95 4.82
N LEU A 111 17.87 6.00 3.91
CA LEU A 111 17.92 4.58 4.21
C LEU A 111 19.35 4.10 4.47
N LYS A 112 20.33 4.56 3.67
CA LYS A 112 21.75 4.20 3.85
C LYS A 112 22.32 4.67 5.19
N ASP A 113 21.74 5.73 5.77
CA ASP A 113 22.12 6.20 7.11
C ASP A 113 21.52 5.33 8.24
N LYS A 114 20.46 4.58 7.98
CA LYS A 114 19.65 3.87 8.99
C LYS A 114 19.74 2.36 8.94
N TYR A 115 20.00 1.79 7.76
CA TYR A 115 19.95 0.35 7.52
C TYR A 115 21.32 -0.17 7.09
N PRO A 116 21.76 -1.33 7.61
CA PRO A 116 23.02 -1.94 7.21
C PRO A 116 23.04 -2.42 5.76
N SER A 117 21.88 -2.69 5.18
CA SER A 117 21.74 -3.10 3.77
C SER A 117 20.63 -2.30 3.09
N VAL A 118 20.96 -1.71 1.95
CA VAL A 118 20.03 -0.98 1.07
C VAL A 118 20.30 -1.41 -0.36
N GLU A 119 19.27 -1.87 -1.04
CA GLU A 119 19.29 -2.32 -2.42
C GLU A 119 18.46 -1.35 -3.26
N ASN A 120 19.12 -0.69 -4.22
CA ASN A 120 18.41 0.07 -5.25
C ASN A 120 18.14 -0.87 -6.43
N ASN A 121 16.90 -1.36 -6.54
CA ASN A 121 16.48 -2.29 -7.58
C ASN A 121 16.20 -1.59 -8.92
N GLY A 122 16.29 -0.26 -8.96
CA GLY A 122 16.12 0.55 -10.17
C GLY A 122 14.67 0.61 -10.64
N GLU A 123 14.49 0.85 -11.93
CA GLU A 123 13.18 0.86 -12.59
C GLU A 123 12.60 -0.57 -12.65
N VAL A 124 11.35 -0.70 -12.25
CA VAL A 124 10.58 -1.95 -12.25
C VAL A 124 9.25 -1.74 -12.97
N THR A 125 8.72 -2.80 -13.56
CA THR A 125 7.40 -2.82 -14.20
C THR A 125 6.40 -3.73 -13.48
N ASP A 126 6.86 -4.48 -12.49
CA ASP A 126 6.09 -5.45 -11.73
C ASP A 126 6.45 -5.29 -10.23
N PRO A 127 5.46 -5.20 -9.31
CA PRO A 127 4.01 -5.26 -9.53
C PRO A 127 3.41 -3.98 -10.14
N ILE A 128 4.17 -2.90 -10.21
CA ILE A 128 3.77 -1.60 -10.76
C ILE A 128 4.97 -0.92 -11.44
N GLU A 129 4.69 -0.09 -12.45
CA GLU A 129 5.71 0.76 -13.07
C GLU A 129 6.19 1.84 -12.09
N GLY A 130 7.49 1.85 -11.81
CA GLY A 130 8.10 2.81 -10.88
C GLY A 130 9.55 2.49 -10.57
N ILE A 131 10.08 3.05 -9.48
CA ILE A 131 11.42 2.74 -8.95
C ILE A 131 11.26 1.95 -7.66
N LEU A 132 12.01 0.87 -7.49
CA LEU A 132 12.02 0.05 -6.27
C LEU A 132 13.32 0.22 -5.49
N ILE A 133 13.21 0.48 -4.19
CA ILE A 133 14.32 0.44 -3.24
C ILE A 133 13.92 -0.43 -2.05
N SER A 134 14.79 -1.38 -1.70
CA SER A 134 14.62 -2.26 -0.55
C SER A 134 15.67 -1.96 0.52
N ALA A 135 15.34 -2.12 1.80
CA ALA A 135 16.26 -1.96 2.92
C ALA A 135 16.00 -3.01 4.00
N TYR A 136 17.06 -3.45 4.67
CA TYR A 136 17.02 -4.58 5.61
C TYR A 136 17.74 -4.21 6.91
N SER A 137 17.15 -4.50 8.07
CA SER A 137 17.82 -4.29 9.36
C SER A 137 18.82 -5.39 9.71
N GLY A 138 18.81 -6.49 8.97
CA GLY A 138 19.67 -7.66 9.18
C GLY A 138 19.15 -8.85 8.35
N SER A 139 19.52 -10.05 8.76
CA SER A 139 19.17 -11.30 8.07
C SER A 139 18.50 -12.35 8.97
N ASN A 140 18.11 -11.98 10.18
CA ASN A 140 17.34 -12.84 11.08
C ASN A 140 15.87 -12.88 10.63
N TRP A 141 15.17 -13.96 10.99
CA TRP A 141 13.76 -14.15 10.64
C TRP A 141 12.85 -13.01 11.12
N ASN A 142 13.19 -12.37 12.24
CA ASN A 142 12.47 -11.22 12.82
C ASN A 142 13.08 -9.86 12.45
N ASP A 143 14.07 -9.80 11.56
CA ASP A 143 14.62 -8.53 11.08
C ASP A 143 13.65 -7.84 10.14
N THR A 144 13.62 -6.51 10.20
CA THR A 144 12.74 -5.67 9.41
C THR A 144 13.20 -5.62 7.95
N VAL A 145 12.24 -5.80 7.05
CA VAL A 145 12.31 -5.54 5.62
C VAL A 145 11.48 -4.31 5.32
N ILE A 146 12.04 -3.38 4.56
CA ILE A 146 11.33 -2.22 4.02
C ILE A 146 11.46 -2.24 2.51
N LYS A 147 10.35 -1.98 1.81
CA LYS A 147 10.34 -1.72 0.37
C LYS A 147 9.67 -0.40 0.10
N TYR A 148 10.23 0.39 -0.80
CA TYR A 148 9.62 1.60 -1.34
C TYR A 148 9.43 1.45 -2.85
N TYR A 149 8.21 1.68 -3.32
CA TYR A 149 7.92 1.94 -4.71
C TYR A 149 7.66 3.43 -4.89
N PHE A 150 8.35 4.03 -5.86
CA PHE A 150 8.17 5.42 -6.27
C PHE A 150 7.48 5.44 -7.62
N VAL A 151 6.22 5.83 -7.63
CA VAL A 151 5.34 5.77 -8.80
C VAL A 151 4.98 7.18 -9.23
N ASP A 152 5.07 7.48 -10.53
CA ASP A 152 4.65 8.78 -11.05
C ASP A 152 3.16 9.00 -10.77
N ASN A 153 2.80 10.14 -10.18
CA ASN A 153 1.39 10.42 -9.86
C ASN A 153 0.58 10.95 -11.06
N LYS A 154 1.21 11.06 -12.23
CA LYS A 154 0.71 11.63 -13.49
C LYS A 154 0.38 13.12 -13.47
N GLU A 155 0.73 13.79 -12.37
CA GLU A 155 0.46 15.22 -12.11
C GLU A 155 1.74 15.95 -11.69
N GLY A 156 2.91 15.47 -12.13
CA GLY A 156 4.21 16.09 -11.81
C GLY A 156 4.70 15.85 -10.38
N GLY A 157 4.21 14.79 -9.74
CA GLY A 157 4.58 14.34 -8.40
C GLY A 157 4.83 12.83 -8.34
N THR A 158 4.93 12.30 -7.12
CA THR A 158 5.27 10.90 -6.84
C THR A 158 4.36 10.34 -5.78
N PHE A 159 3.76 9.17 -6.04
CA PHE A 159 3.27 8.29 -4.99
C PHE A 159 4.44 7.52 -4.38
N ILE A 160 4.50 7.48 -3.06
CA ILE A 160 5.45 6.69 -2.28
C ILE A 160 4.66 5.56 -1.64
N ILE A 161 4.89 4.33 -2.06
CA ILE A 161 4.28 3.14 -1.47
C ILE A 161 5.37 2.43 -0.66
N LYS A 162 5.25 2.49 0.66
CA LYS A 162 6.17 1.86 1.60
C LYS A 162 5.54 0.58 2.14
N GLU A 163 6.23 -0.54 2.00
CA GLU A 163 5.93 -1.76 2.75
C GLU A 163 6.91 -1.90 3.91
N GLN A 164 6.42 -2.36 5.06
CA GLN A 164 7.25 -2.78 6.19
C GLN A 164 6.71 -4.09 6.75
N TYR A 165 7.60 -5.06 6.95
CA TYR A 165 7.32 -6.34 7.57
C TYR A 165 8.63 -6.95 8.09
N PHE A 166 8.60 -8.14 8.68
CA PHE A 166 9.81 -8.88 9.07
C PHE A 166 10.13 -10.02 8.09
N LEU A 167 11.38 -10.48 8.05
CA LEU A 167 11.87 -11.39 7.01
C LEU A 167 11.01 -12.66 6.84
N GLU A 168 10.60 -13.31 7.93
CA GLU A 168 9.70 -14.48 7.90
C GLU A 168 8.29 -14.15 7.38
N ALA A 169 7.83 -12.92 7.53
CA ALA A 169 6.56 -12.46 6.97
C ALA A 169 6.63 -12.14 5.46
N ALA A 170 7.78 -12.28 4.79
CA ALA A 170 7.92 -11.93 3.38
C ALA A 170 7.03 -12.78 2.45
N GLU A 171 6.97 -14.10 2.67
CA GLU A 171 6.20 -15.01 1.81
C GLU A 171 4.68 -14.86 2.02
N GLY A 172 4.26 -14.51 3.23
CA GLY A 172 2.86 -14.29 3.57
C GLY A 172 2.40 -12.84 3.35
N HIS A 173 2.93 -11.89 4.12
CA HIS A 173 2.53 -10.49 4.08
C HIS A 173 3.16 -9.74 2.89
N GLY A 174 4.45 -9.98 2.61
CA GLY A 174 5.11 -9.35 1.46
C GLY A 174 4.45 -9.71 0.13
N ALA A 175 4.07 -10.98 -0.06
CA ALA A 175 3.34 -11.40 -1.27
C ALA A 175 1.92 -10.82 -1.34
N ARG A 176 1.21 -10.69 -0.21
CA ARG A 176 -0.10 -10.03 -0.17
C ARG A 176 0.00 -8.54 -0.50
N PHE A 177 0.99 -7.82 0.03
CA PHE A 177 1.25 -6.42 -0.33
C PHE A 177 1.61 -6.26 -1.80
N TYR A 178 2.48 -7.11 -2.33
CA TYR A 178 2.78 -7.15 -3.76
C TYR A 178 1.50 -7.30 -4.61
N ASN A 179 0.60 -8.21 -4.23
CA ASN A 179 -0.69 -8.37 -4.92
C ASN A 179 -1.62 -7.16 -4.76
N MET A 180 -1.62 -6.47 -3.62
CA MET A 180 -2.36 -5.21 -3.46
C MET A 180 -1.81 -4.13 -4.40
N ILE A 181 -0.49 -4.01 -4.54
CA ILE A 181 0.13 -3.04 -5.46
C ILE A 181 -0.22 -3.35 -6.91
N LYS A 182 -0.31 -4.64 -7.31
CA LYS A 182 -0.81 -5.01 -8.66
C LYS A 182 -2.22 -4.47 -8.95
N GLN A 183 -3.03 -4.27 -7.91
CA GLN A 183 -4.39 -3.73 -8.03
C GLN A 183 -4.45 -2.20 -7.87
N PHE A 184 -3.34 -1.54 -7.54
CA PHE A 184 -3.27 -0.09 -7.42
C PHE A 184 -3.57 0.58 -8.77
N LYS A 185 -4.51 1.53 -8.78
CA LYS A 185 -4.84 2.32 -9.97
C LYS A 185 -4.93 3.79 -9.59
N ILE A 186 -4.19 4.63 -10.29
CA ILE A 186 -4.37 6.09 -10.24
C ILE A 186 -5.69 6.42 -10.94
N VAL A 187 -6.54 7.20 -10.30
CA VAL A 187 -7.82 7.65 -10.88
C VAL A 187 -7.65 9.05 -11.46
N GLU A 188 -7.93 9.19 -12.75
CA GLU A 188 -7.98 10.48 -13.44
C GLU A 188 -9.43 11.02 -13.37
N GLU A 189 -9.61 12.33 -13.49
CA GLU A 189 -10.94 12.96 -13.52
C GLU A 189 -11.75 12.60 -14.78
#